data_AF-A0A2A4LFQ6-F1
#
_entry.id   AF-A0A2A4LFQ6-F1
#
_cell.length_a   1.000
_cell.length_b   1.000
_cell.length_c   1.000
_cell.angle_alpha   90.00
_cell.angle_beta   90.00
_cell.angle_gamma   90.00
#
_symmetry.space_group_name_H-M   'P 1'
#
loop_
_entity.id
_entity.type
_entity.pdbx_description
1 polymer ?
#
loop_
_entity_poly.entity_id
_entity_poly.type
_entity_poly.pdbx_seq_one_letter_code
_entity_poly.pdbx_strand_id
1 'polypeptide(L)'
;MIKFTLPNINAKYLYTECTNGIADGALRLKLQQIEGEIEAAEIVYLQKANLELLCEIAAINQNQNPIVAGNVLKSDLTKLYDQYLVPKVKSAREYYDEIFVAVNGICPFCAGIGTAKTLDHFLPKTNFPIYSVSMSI
;
A
#
# COMPACT_ATOMS: atom_id res chain seq x y z
N MET A 1 -4.27 6.11 19.17
CA MET A 1 -4.21 5.05 18.13
C MET A 1 -3.84 3.70 18.75
N ILE A 2 -4.33 2.54 18.27
CA ILE A 2 -3.81 1.23 18.72
C ILE A 2 -2.50 0.97 17.96
N LYS A 3 -1.39 0.83 18.70
CA LYS A 3 -0.10 0.48 18.11
C LYS A 3 0.02 -1.03 18.02
N PHE A 4 0.11 -1.55 16.81
CA PHE A 4 0.44 -2.94 16.56
C PHE A 4 1.94 -3.07 16.34
N THR A 5 2.54 -4.17 16.80
CA THR A 5 3.92 -4.51 16.45
C THR A 5 3.86 -5.33 15.18
N LEU A 6 4.15 -4.70 14.04
CA LEU A 6 4.17 -5.39 12.77
C LEU A 6 5.53 -6.03 12.48
N PRO A 7 5.57 -7.04 11.60
CA PRO A 7 6.83 -7.50 11.06
C PRO A 7 7.53 -6.34 10.36
N ASN A 8 8.85 -6.30 10.47
CA ASN A 8 9.69 -5.29 9.83
C ASN A 8 9.74 -5.56 8.31
N ILE A 9 8.63 -5.25 7.64
CA ILE A 9 8.47 -5.40 6.19
C ILE A 9 8.98 -4.12 5.56
N ASN A 10 9.97 -4.25 4.69
CA ASN A 10 10.45 -3.11 3.92
C ASN A 10 9.47 -2.84 2.77
N ALA A 11 8.75 -1.73 2.85
CA ALA A 11 7.82 -1.21 1.84
C ALA A 11 8.35 -1.29 0.40
N LYS A 12 9.61 -0.88 0.22
CA LYS A 12 10.28 -0.91 -1.08
C LYS A 12 10.49 -2.35 -1.54
N TYR A 13 10.90 -3.24 -0.65
CA TYR A 13 11.05 -4.65 -0.97
C TYR A 13 9.71 -5.28 -1.39
N LEU A 14 8.63 -5.04 -0.65
CA LEU A 14 7.29 -5.52 -1.00
C LEU A 14 6.84 -5.02 -2.38
N TYR A 15 7.07 -3.74 -2.65
CA TYR A 15 6.78 -3.13 -3.93
C TYR A 15 7.61 -3.75 -5.07
N THR A 16 8.92 -3.91 -4.86
CA THR A 16 9.82 -4.56 -5.84
C THR A 16 9.39 -6.01 -6.10
N GLU A 17 9.01 -6.77 -5.08
CA GLU A 17 8.47 -8.14 -5.24
C GLU A 17 7.19 -8.14 -6.09
N CYS A 18 6.26 -7.21 -5.83
CA CYS A 18 5.05 -7.08 -6.64
C CYS A 18 5.38 -6.77 -8.11
N THR A 19 6.30 -5.84 -8.37
CA THR A 19 6.67 -5.43 -9.74
C THR A 19 7.46 -6.51 -10.47
N ASN A 20 8.28 -7.30 -9.79
CA ASN A 20 9.03 -8.42 -10.36
C ASN A 20 8.11 -9.50 -10.93
N GLY A 21 6.91 -9.68 -10.35
CA GLY A 21 5.91 -10.62 -10.83
C GLY A 21 5.26 -10.24 -12.17
N ILE A 22 5.45 -9.01 -12.66
CA ILE A 22 4.83 -8.49 -13.89
C ILE A 22 5.53 -9.04 -15.13
N ALA A 23 4.75 -9.69 -16.01
CA ALA A 23 5.26 -10.23 -17.27
C ALA A 23 5.51 -9.14 -18.34
N ASP A 24 4.69 -8.10 -18.37
CA ASP A 24 4.87 -6.96 -19.28
C ASP A 24 6.10 -6.13 -18.84
N GLY A 25 7.19 -6.25 -19.61
CA GLY A 25 8.45 -5.56 -19.31
C GLY A 25 8.34 -4.03 -19.32
N ALA A 26 7.48 -3.45 -20.17
CA ALA A 26 7.31 -2.01 -20.23
C ALA A 26 6.55 -1.50 -18.99
N LEU A 27 5.48 -2.20 -18.60
CA LEU A 27 4.74 -1.89 -17.37
C LEU A 27 5.61 -2.07 -16.13
N ARG A 28 6.42 -3.14 -16.09
CA ARG A 28 7.36 -3.39 -14.99
C ARG A 28 8.37 -2.27 -14.84
N LEU A 29 9.05 -1.89 -15.92
CA LEU A 29 10.03 -0.79 -15.89
C LEU A 29 9.38 0.53 -15.49
N LYS A 30 8.18 0.82 -16.01
CA LYS A 30 7.39 1.99 -15.64
C LYS A 30 7.14 2.06 -14.14
N LEU A 31 6.76 0.95 -13.51
CA LEU A 31 6.49 0.89 -12.08
C LEU A 31 7.78 0.92 -11.24
N GLN A 32 8.85 0.27 -11.68
CA GLN A 32 10.14 0.28 -10.99
C GLN A 32 10.79 1.68 -10.97
N GLN A 33 10.47 2.53 -11.94
CA GLN A 33 10.98 3.92 -11.98
C GLN A 33 10.52 4.78 -10.78
N ILE A 34 9.41 4.41 -10.13
CA ILE A 34 8.87 5.18 -8.99
C ILE A 34 9.19 4.57 -7.62
N GLU A 35 10.13 3.61 -7.54
CA GLU A 35 10.51 2.96 -6.27
C GLU A 35 10.96 3.98 -5.20
N GLY A 36 11.61 5.07 -5.60
CA GLY A 36 12.03 6.13 -4.69
C GLY A 36 10.84 6.90 -4.10
N GLU A 37 9.81 7.16 -4.90
CA GLU A 37 8.57 7.81 -4.46
C GLU A 37 7.75 6.91 -3.53
N ILE A 38 7.78 5.58 -3.75
CA ILE A 38 7.17 4.61 -2.85
C ILE A 38 7.86 4.63 -1.49
N GLU A 39 9.20 4.60 -1.46
CA GLU A 39 9.99 4.68 -0.23
C GLU A 39 9.77 6.03 0.50
N ALA A 40 9.72 7.14 -0.24
CA ALA A 40 9.42 8.46 0.33
C ALA A 40 8.01 8.55 0.90
N ALA A 41 7.00 7.99 0.20
CA ALA A 41 5.63 7.92 0.70
C ALA A 41 5.57 7.15 2.01
N GLU A 42 6.25 6.00 2.10
CA GLU A 42 6.31 5.21 3.32
C GLU A 42 6.87 5.99 4.51
N ILE A 43 7.96 6.73 4.30
CA ILE A 43 8.54 7.58 5.35
C ILE A 43 7.52 8.62 5.83
N VAL A 44 6.78 9.25 4.92
CA VAL A 44 5.71 10.19 5.26
C VAL A 44 4.60 9.51 6.05
N TYR A 45 4.19 8.31 5.64
CA TYR A 45 3.17 7.53 6.35
C TYR A 45 3.58 7.24 7.79
N LEU A 46 4.79 6.69 7.99
CA LEU A 46 5.32 6.36 9.32
C LEU A 46 5.48 7.61 10.21
N GLN A 47 5.92 8.74 9.64
CA GLN A 47 5.99 10.00 10.38
C GLN A 47 4.60 10.48 10.82
N LYS A 48 3.62 10.48 9.92
CA LYS A 48 2.24 10.89 10.24
C LYS A 48 1.58 9.93 11.21
N ALA A 49 1.82 8.62 11.11
CA ALA A 49 1.35 7.62 12.08
C ALA A 49 1.93 7.87 13.48
N ASN A 50 3.24 8.12 13.59
CA ASN A 50 3.88 8.40 14.87
C ASN A 50 3.37 9.68 15.55
N LEU A 51 2.94 10.66 14.76
CA LEU A 51 2.40 11.94 15.24
C LEU A 51 0.87 11.94 15.42
N GLU A 52 0.19 10.82 15.14
CA GLU A 52 -1.28 10.74 15.10
C GLU A 52 -1.94 11.68 14.07
N LEU A 53 -1.23 11.99 12.98
CA LEU A 53 -1.62 12.92 11.90
C LEU A 53 -1.98 12.22 10.58
N LEU A 54 -2.34 10.94 10.61
CA LEU A 54 -2.71 10.18 9.41
C LEU A 54 -3.90 10.80 8.66
N CYS A 55 -4.81 11.49 9.37
CA CYS A 55 -5.92 12.23 8.77
C CYS A 55 -5.49 13.41 7.90
N GLU A 56 -4.24 13.87 7.99
CA GLU A 56 -3.69 14.93 7.14
C GLU A 56 -3.15 14.42 5.80
N ILE A 57 -3.09 13.10 5.58
CA ILE A 57 -2.72 12.54 4.28
C ILE A 57 -3.84 12.87 3.29
N ALA A 58 -3.50 13.62 2.25
CA ALA A 58 -4.46 14.02 1.24
C ALA A 58 -4.91 12.83 0.39
N ALA A 59 -6.22 12.59 0.35
CA ALA A 59 -6.81 11.62 -0.56
C ALA A 59 -6.85 12.19 -1.99
N ILE A 60 -6.60 11.36 -2.99
CA ILE A 60 -6.85 11.72 -4.38
C ILE A 60 -8.33 11.58 -4.74
N ASN A 61 -8.75 12.24 -5.81
CA ASN A 61 -10.12 12.08 -6.34
C ASN A 61 -10.31 10.67 -6.91
N GLN A 62 -11.11 9.86 -6.21
CA GLN A 62 -11.38 8.48 -6.57
C GLN A 62 -12.14 8.30 -7.90
N ASN A 63 -12.81 9.32 -8.41
CA ASN A 63 -13.55 9.24 -9.67
C ASN A 63 -12.68 9.51 -10.91
N GLN A 64 -11.41 9.83 -10.70
CA GLN A 64 -10.44 10.10 -11.76
C GLN A 64 -9.31 9.06 -11.76
N ASN A 65 -8.52 9.09 -12.83
CA ASN A 65 -7.30 8.29 -12.97
C ASN A 65 -6.08 9.22 -13.11
N PRO A 66 -5.72 10.00 -12.07
CA PRO A 66 -4.60 10.93 -12.15
C PRO A 66 -3.26 10.20 -12.19
N ILE A 67 -2.23 10.92 -12.64
CA ILE A 67 -0.83 10.55 -12.41
C ILE A 67 -0.56 10.70 -10.90
N VAL A 68 0.03 9.66 -10.32
CA VAL A 68 0.35 9.60 -8.88
C VAL A 68 1.84 9.92 -8.65
N ALA A 69 2.73 9.34 -9.45
CA ALA A 69 4.17 9.58 -9.42
C ALA A 69 4.77 9.33 -10.80
N GLY A 70 5.73 10.15 -11.23
CA GLY A 70 6.33 10.05 -12.56
C GLY A 70 5.28 10.02 -13.69
N ASN A 71 5.14 8.88 -14.36
CA ASN A 71 4.12 8.61 -15.37
C ASN A 71 3.12 7.49 -14.94
N VAL A 72 3.18 7.05 -13.69
CA VAL A 72 2.36 6.00 -13.10
C VAL A 72 0.99 6.56 -12.73
N LEU A 73 -0.05 5.92 -13.25
CA LEU A 73 -1.43 6.29 -12.99
C LEU A 73 -1.94 5.60 -11.73
N LYS A 74 -2.96 6.17 -11.10
CA LYS A 74 -3.72 5.51 -10.04
C LYS A 74 -4.11 4.08 -10.43
N SER A 75 -4.60 3.89 -11.66
CA SER A 75 -5.02 2.58 -12.15
C SER A 75 -3.89 1.55 -12.16
N ASP A 76 -2.65 1.97 -12.38
CA ASP A 76 -1.50 1.07 -12.42
C ASP A 76 -1.21 0.50 -11.04
N LEU A 77 -1.24 1.36 -10.01
CA LEU A 77 -1.02 0.97 -8.61
C LEU A 77 -2.18 0.13 -8.06
N THR A 78 -3.43 0.50 -8.36
CA THR A 78 -4.59 -0.32 -7.95
C THR A 78 -4.57 -1.71 -8.58
N LYS A 79 -4.17 -1.83 -9.86
CA LYS A 79 -3.98 -3.14 -10.51
C LYS A 79 -2.81 -3.91 -9.92
N LEU A 80 -1.70 -3.23 -9.61
CA LEU A 80 -0.55 -3.85 -8.97
C LEU A 80 -0.96 -4.51 -7.64
N TYR A 81 -1.72 -3.79 -6.82
CA TYR A 81 -2.32 -4.32 -5.59
C TYR A 81 -3.18 -5.56 -5.84
N ASP A 82 -4.19 -5.44 -6.71
CA ASP A 82 -5.20 -6.50 -6.92
C ASP A 82 -4.61 -7.76 -7.57
N GLN A 83 -3.58 -7.63 -8.40
CA GLN A 83 -3.04 -8.73 -9.21
C GLN A 83 -1.74 -9.33 -8.67
N TYR A 84 -0.98 -8.58 -7.86
CA TYR A 84 0.36 -9.01 -7.42
C TYR A 84 0.53 -9.04 -5.91
N LEU A 85 -0.27 -8.29 -5.14
CA LEU A 85 -0.20 -8.31 -3.67
C LEU A 85 -1.29 -9.20 -3.05
N VAL A 86 -2.56 -9.03 -3.46
CA VAL A 86 -3.70 -9.75 -2.89
C VAL A 86 -3.74 -11.26 -3.23
N PRO A 87 -3.45 -11.71 -4.46
CA PRO A 87 -3.69 -13.10 -4.84
C PRO A 87 -2.81 -14.10 -4.08
N LYS A 88 -3.43 -15.19 -3.59
CA LYS A 88 -2.74 -16.22 -2.78
C LYS A 88 -1.58 -16.95 -3.47
N VAL A 89 -1.51 -16.86 -4.79
CA VAL A 89 -0.51 -17.54 -5.63
C VAL A 89 0.77 -16.72 -5.82
N LYS A 90 0.85 -15.51 -5.27
CA LYS A 90 1.98 -14.58 -5.42
C LYS A 90 2.87 -14.61 -4.18
N SER A 91 4.19 -14.44 -4.36
CA SER A 91 5.15 -14.39 -3.25
C SER A 91 4.79 -13.29 -2.26
N ALA A 92 4.44 -12.10 -2.77
CA ALA A 92 4.05 -10.95 -1.95
C ALA A 92 2.83 -11.18 -1.03
N ARG A 93 2.07 -12.26 -1.24
CA ARG A 93 0.94 -12.63 -0.38
C ARG A 93 1.36 -12.86 1.07
N GLU A 94 2.53 -13.44 1.31
CA GLU A 94 2.98 -13.77 2.66
C GLU A 94 3.03 -12.52 3.55
N TYR A 95 3.56 -11.42 3.01
CA TYR A 95 3.60 -10.11 3.67
C TYR A 95 2.21 -9.54 3.90
N TYR A 96 1.31 -9.66 2.91
CA TYR A 96 -0.08 -9.24 3.06
C TYR A 96 -0.74 -9.94 4.25
N ASP A 97 -0.55 -11.26 4.37
CA ASP A 97 -1.14 -12.05 5.45
C ASP A 97 -0.51 -11.71 6.81
N GLU A 98 0.81 -11.50 6.86
CA GLU A 98 1.50 -11.07 8.08
C GLU A 98 0.98 -9.72 8.62
N ILE A 99 0.86 -8.71 7.74
CA ILE A 99 0.30 -7.40 8.10
C ILE A 99 -1.15 -7.58 8.59
N PHE A 100 -1.95 -8.36 7.86
CA PHE A 100 -3.36 -8.59 8.18
C PHE A 100 -3.57 -9.30 9.53
N VAL A 101 -2.72 -10.27 9.86
CA VAL A 101 -2.74 -10.95 11.16
C VAL A 101 -2.37 -9.99 12.27
N ALA A 102 -1.34 -9.18 12.08
CA ALA A 102 -0.81 -8.35 13.15
C ALA A 102 -1.68 -7.13 13.46
N VAL A 103 -2.51 -6.65 12.52
CA VAL A 103 -3.60 -5.69 12.82
C VAL A 103 -4.82 -6.36 13.47
N ASN A 104 -4.85 -7.70 13.56
CA ASN A 104 -5.89 -8.50 14.20
C ASN A 104 -7.33 -8.12 13.80
N GLY A 105 -7.54 -7.77 12.52
CA GLY A 105 -8.83 -7.32 12.00
C GLY A 105 -9.32 -5.96 12.51
N ILE A 106 -8.52 -5.23 13.29
CA ILE A 106 -8.84 -3.91 13.84
C ILE A 106 -8.23 -2.85 12.93
N CYS A 107 -9.09 -1.99 12.39
CA CYS A 107 -8.63 -0.82 11.66
C CYS A 107 -8.20 0.31 12.63
N PRO A 108 -6.92 0.76 12.62
CA PRO A 108 -6.40 1.86 13.41
C PRO A 108 -6.97 3.21 12.97
N PHE A 109 -7.46 3.32 11.72
CA PHE A 109 -8.15 4.50 11.21
C PHE A 109 -9.61 4.58 11.66
N CYS A 110 -10.31 3.44 11.67
CA CYS A 110 -11.71 3.38 12.09
C CYS A 110 -11.88 3.13 13.59
N ALA A 111 -10.80 3.12 14.38
CA ALA A 111 -10.80 2.81 15.81
C ALA A 111 -11.59 1.54 16.17
N GLY A 112 -11.56 0.51 15.30
CA GLY A 112 -12.29 -0.74 15.52
C GLY A 112 -13.81 -0.69 15.28
N ILE A 113 -14.36 0.37 14.68
CA ILE A 113 -15.80 0.49 14.34
C ILE A 113 -16.24 -0.54 13.26
N GLY A 114 -15.30 -1.26 12.66
CA GLY A 114 -15.56 -2.38 11.75
C GLY A 114 -14.44 -3.42 11.75
N THR A 115 -14.77 -4.64 11.32
CA THR A 115 -13.77 -5.69 11.04
C THR A 115 -13.15 -5.44 9.66
N ALA A 116 -11.85 -5.18 9.63
CA ALA A 116 -11.13 -5.06 8.38
C ALA A 116 -11.10 -6.44 7.68
N LYS A 117 -11.65 -6.51 6.46
CA LYS A 117 -11.63 -7.74 5.65
C LYS A 117 -10.41 -7.82 4.73
N THR A 118 -9.78 -6.68 4.49
CA THR A 118 -8.65 -6.50 3.58
C THR A 118 -7.79 -5.29 4.02
N LEU A 119 -6.52 -5.24 3.58
CA LEU A 119 -5.62 -4.13 3.93
C LEU A 119 -6.01 -2.80 3.28
N ASP A 120 -6.75 -2.81 2.17
CA ASP A 120 -7.31 -1.59 1.57
C ASP A 120 -8.46 -0.97 2.40
N HIS A 121 -8.83 -1.57 3.52
CA HIS A 121 -9.72 -0.94 4.51
C HIS A 121 -8.99 0.13 5.37
N PHE A 122 -7.65 0.09 5.41
CA PHE A 122 -6.81 1.01 6.20
C PHE A 122 -6.45 2.25 5.38
N LEU A 123 -5.92 2.02 4.18
CA LEU A 123 -5.71 3.03 3.14
C LEU A 123 -6.39 2.53 1.87
N PRO A 124 -7.62 3.00 1.58
CA PRO A 124 -8.30 2.64 0.35
C PRO A 124 -7.40 2.92 -0.86
N LYS A 125 -7.02 1.85 -1.58
CA LYS A 125 -6.14 1.93 -2.76
C LYS A 125 -6.65 2.92 -3.82
N THR A 126 -7.94 3.20 -3.83
CA THR A 126 -8.60 4.19 -4.70
C THR A 126 -8.38 5.64 -4.28
N ASN A 127 -8.16 5.89 -2.99
CA ASN A 127 -7.99 7.21 -2.38
C ASN A 127 -6.51 7.49 -2.08
N PHE A 128 -5.72 6.44 -1.87
CA PHE A 128 -4.32 6.47 -1.45
C PHE A 128 -3.47 5.48 -2.27
N PRO A 129 -3.47 5.57 -3.60
CA PRO A 129 -2.88 4.54 -4.46
C PRO A 129 -1.37 4.34 -4.23
N ILE A 130 -0.62 5.41 -3.93
CA ILE A 130 0.83 5.31 -3.66
C ILE A 130 1.15 4.44 -2.44
N TYR A 131 0.23 4.37 -1.49
CA TYR A 131 0.38 3.59 -0.27
C TYR A 131 -0.18 2.17 -0.38
N SER A 132 -0.90 1.85 -1.47
CA SER A 132 -1.59 0.55 -1.61
C SER A 132 -0.64 -0.64 -1.55
N VAL A 133 0.59 -0.46 -2.04
CA VAL A 133 1.61 -1.51 -2.20
C VAL A 133 2.92 -1.17 -1.47
N SER A 134 2.91 -0.14 -0.61
CA SER A 134 4.05 0.26 0.22
C SER A 134 3.87 -0.13 1.68
N MET A 135 2.64 -0.41 2.11
CA MET A 135 2.27 -0.19 3.51
C MET A 135 2.95 -1.15 4.51
N SER A 136 3.83 -0.58 5.33
CA SER A 136 4.22 -1.08 6.66
C SER A 136 3.44 -0.25 7.69
N ILE A 137 2.60 -0.88 8.53
CA ILE A 137 1.78 -0.18 9.55
C ILE A 137 2.48 -0.12 10.91
#